data_AF-A0A815W4F1-F1
#
_entry.id   AF-A0A815W4F1-F1
#
_cell.length_a   1.000
_cell.length_b   1.000
_cell.length_c   1.000
_cell.angle_alpha   90.00
_cell.angle_beta   90.00
_cell.angle_gamma   90.00
#
_symmetry.space_group_name_H-M   'P 1'
#
loop_
_entity.id
_entity.type
_entity.pdbx_description
1 polymer ?
#
loop_
_entity_poly.entity_id
_entity_poly.type
_entity_poly.pdbx_seq_one_letter_code
_entity_poly.pdbx_strand_id
1 'polypeptide(L)'
;MNPNTILYEQTVPLNISIKTRYKTNVTIEILVDNLFIEEWNDFYSYDKYYHSCQPSFCSYEIQQRRNSISILTEIIGIYSGLTIIIRFLIPNLVRLIRRRQRHVQVTTTFDRLNILFQLCKTKLLELNLFRNRSTDYHTVRKQLISTRSYLITFILILSLCILYTSLTNKLITVKFQFKDLKQYEQLYNKYPNTLTCSCNELSIKYEEFIQLTPIYHEICSSDFVQQEWIDYLSVKANINDRNFQATGSFQFQSVRSLCRLIEETVDFSLTQLYSTIFVSNQLISRDLFQNRIDNTVDLFIKSTEQRFKHIFQTIRELFHGSAVLTTHQTNWEYDILLNKLNEYVY
;
A
#
# COMPACT_ATOMS: atom_id res chain seq x y z
N MET A 1 25.96 -37.35 58.26
CA MET A 1 24.84 -36.62 57.61
C MET A 1 24.84 -36.98 56.14
N ASN A 2 23.67 -36.95 55.47
CA ASN A 2 23.51 -37.45 54.10
C ASN A 2 24.00 -36.40 53.07
N PRO A 3 24.85 -36.73 52.08
CA PRO A 3 25.28 -35.76 51.06
C PRO A 3 24.18 -35.37 50.06
N ASN A 4 23.15 -36.19 49.90
CA ASN A 4 22.21 -36.10 48.77
C ASN A 4 21.04 -35.13 49.00
N THR A 5 21.29 -33.96 49.58
CA THR A 5 20.29 -32.88 49.64
C THR A 5 20.32 -32.10 48.33
N ILE A 6 19.62 -32.61 47.32
CA ILE A 6 19.38 -31.85 46.08
C ILE A 6 18.55 -30.62 46.46
N LEU A 7 19.18 -29.44 46.38
CA LEU A 7 18.47 -28.17 46.42
C LEU A 7 17.63 -28.08 45.14
N TYR A 8 16.34 -28.38 45.27
CA TYR A 8 15.37 -28.05 44.23
C TYR A 8 15.35 -26.53 44.07
N GLU A 9 15.79 -26.04 42.91
CA GLU A 9 15.77 -24.62 42.57
C GLU A 9 14.33 -24.11 42.47
N GLN A 10 13.78 -23.63 43.59
CA GLN A 10 12.58 -22.81 43.60
C GLN A 10 12.92 -21.43 43.03
N THR A 11 13.04 -21.37 41.70
CA THR A 11 13.12 -20.12 40.94
C THR A 11 11.77 -19.42 41.00
N VAL A 12 11.66 -18.47 41.92
CA VAL A 12 10.49 -17.58 42.06
C VAL A 12 10.70 -16.36 41.17
N PRO A 13 9.70 -15.91 40.38
CA PRO A 13 9.81 -14.65 39.63
C PRO A 13 9.93 -13.45 40.58
N LEU A 14 10.64 -12.41 40.16
CA LEU A 14 10.84 -11.17 40.93
C LEU A 14 9.51 -10.60 41.44
N ASN A 15 8.52 -10.46 40.57
CA ASN A 15 7.14 -10.16 40.95
C ASN A 15 6.13 -11.08 40.26
N ILE A 16 5.44 -11.88 41.07
CA ILE A 16 4.39 -12.84 40.65
C ILE A 16 3.20 -12.14 39.95
N SER A 17 3.04 -10.83 40.14
CA SER A 17 1.95 -10.02 39.55
C SER A 17 2.26 -9.54 38.13
N ILE A 18 3.53 -9.56 37.70
CA ILE A 18 3.95 -9.10 36.38
C ILE A 18 4.01 -10.28 35.41
N LYS A 19 3.33 -10.13 34.28
CA LYS A 19 3.30 -11.14 33.21
C LYS A 19 4.49 -10.94 32.26
N THR A 20 5.59 -11.63 32.54
CA THR A 20 6.72 -11.75 31.58
C THR A 20 6.35 -12.62 30.37
N ARG A 21 6.97 -12.36 29.21
CA ARG A 21 6.96 -13.25 28.03
C ARG A 21 8.03 -14.35 28.09
N TYR A 22 8.98 -14.23 29.01
CA TYR A 22 10.11 -15.15 29.13
C TYR A 22 9.85 -16.29 30.13
N LYS A 23 10.68 -17.33 30.08
CA LYS A 23 10.67 -18.45 31.05
C LYS A 23 11.65 -18.15 32.17
N THR A 24 11.43 -18.71 33.36
CA THR A 24 12.35 -18.56 34.52
C THR A 24 13.76 -19.07 34.26
N ASN A 25 13.96 -19.91 33.24
CA ASN A 25 15.28 -20.40 32.78
C ASN A 25 15.78 -19.70 31.49
N VAL A 26 15.32 -18.49 31.20
CA VAL A 26 15.86 -17.65 30.11
C VAL A 26 17.31 -17.24 30.41
N THR A 27 18.17 -17.20 29.39
CA THR A 27 19.53 -16.70 29.54
C THR A 27 19.58 -15.17 29.37
N ILE A 28 20.55 -14.52 30.01
CA ILE A 28 20.82 -13.08 29.79
C ILE A 28 21.08 -12.79 28.31
N GLU A 29 21.71 -13.72 27.57
CA GLU A 29 21.92 -13.59 26.12
C GLU A 29 20.61 -13.50 25.32
N ILE A 30 19.58 -14.28 25.67
CA ILE A 30 18.25 -14.18 25.05
C ILE A 30 17.56 -12.86 25.42
N LEU A 31 17.70 -12.38 26.65
CA LEU A 31 17.16 -11.07 27.04
C LEU A 31 17.85 -9.93 26.28
N VAL A 32 19.19 -9.95 26.20
CA VAL A 32 20.00 -8.97 25.45
C VAL A 32 19.67 -8.96 23.97
N ASP A 33 19.51 -10.13 23.33
CA ASP A 33 19.07 -10.28 21.95
C ASP A 33 17.71 -9.63 21.66
N ASN A 34 16.85 -9.55 22.67
CA ASN A 34 15.49 -8.97 22.61
C ASN A 34 15.41 -7.63 23.38
N LEU A 35 16.54 -6.92 23.55
CA LEU A 35 16.66 -5.59 24.16
C LEU A 35 16.11 -5.50 25.61
N PHE A 36 16.06 -6.61 26.35
CA PHE A 36 15.31 -6.74 27.62
C PHE A 36 13.85 -6.26 27.52
N ILE A 37 13.24 -6.17 26.34
CA ILE A 37 11.86 -5.71 26.21
C ILE A 37 10.91 -6.89 26.46
N GLU A 38 9.86 -6.66 27.24
CA GLU A 38 8.73 -7.58 27.45
C GLU A 38 7.66 -7.33 26.39
N GLU A 39 7.27 -6.08 26.22
CA GLU A 39 6.17 -5.65 25.36
C GLU A 39 6.47 -4.26 24.78
N TRP A 40 6.05 -4.03 23.53
CA TRP A 40 6.02 -2.69 22.94
C TRP A 40 4.58 -2.21 22.98
N ASN A 41 4.28 -1.21 23.81
CA ASN A 41 3.02 -0.50 23.74
C ASN A 41 3.06 0.45 22.54
N ASP A 42 2.46 0.05 21.43
CA ASP A 42 2.27 0.87 20.25
C ASP A 42 0.89 1.56 20.25
N PHE A 43 0.90 2.87 20.06
CA PHE A 43 -0.30 3.67 19.86
C PHE A 43 -0.13 4.53 18.62
N TYR A 44 -0.88 4.21 17.56
CA TYR A 44 -0.95 5.04 16.37
C TYR A 44 -2.38 5.50 16.09
N SER A 45 -2.52 6.65 15.42
CA SER A 45 -3.83 7.25 15.15
C SER A 45 -3.99 7.65 13.69
N TYR A 46 -4.79 6.87 12.96
CA TYR A 46 -5.23 7.23 11.61
C TYR A 46 -5.97 8.56 11.60
N ASP A 47 -6.74 8.86 12.64
CA ASP A 47 -7.47 10.11 12.81
C ASP A 47 -6.51 11.31 12.94
N LYS A 48 -5.36 11.19 13.62
CA LYS A 48 -4.30 12.21 13.55
C LYS A 48 -3.70 12.33 12.15
N TYR A 49 -3.32 11.21 11.53
CA TYR A 49 -2.78 11.19 10.15
C TYR A 49 -3.73 11.86 9.12
N TYR A 50 -5.04 11.65 9.24
CA TYR A 50 -6.06 12.32 8.42
C TYR A 50 -6.02 13.84 8.58
N HIS A 51 -5.89 14.33 9.83
CA HIS A 51 -5.80 15.76 10.12
C HIS A 51 -4.49 16.38 9.63
N SER A 52 -3.36 15.68 9.70
CA SER A 52 -2.09 16.15 9.11
C SER A 52 -2.12 16.14 7.57
N CYS A 53 -2.66 15.10 6.94
CA CYS A 53 -2.82 15.03 5.47
C CYS A 53 -3.62 16.20 4.88
N GLN A 54 -4.61 16.73 5.62
CA GLN A 54 -5.49 17.83 5.20
C GLN A 54 -6.06 17.64 3.76
N PRO A 55 -6.94 16.64 3.53
CA PRO A 55 -7.43 16.33 2.20
C PRO A 55 -8.28 17.47 1.59
N SER A 56 -7.76 18.14 0.56
CA SER A 56 -8.42 19.33 -0.03
C SER A 56 -9.42 19.00 -1.13
N PHE A 57 -9.04 18.13 -2.06
CA PHE A 57 -9.86 17.76 -3.22
C PHE A 57 -9.89 16.26 -3.38
N CYS A 58 -11.10 15.73 -3.56
CA CYS A 58 -11.32 14.32 -3.83
C CYS A 58 -12.15 14.11 -5.09
N SER A 59 -11.92 12.96 -5.71
CA SER A 59 -12.64 12.48 -6.87
C SER A 59 -12.96 11.00 -6.76
N TYR A 60 -14.13 10.60 -7.25
CA TYR A 60 -14.41 9.19 -7.53
C TYR A 60 -15.02 9.05 -8.91
N GLU A 61 -14.87 7.86 -9.50
CA GLU A 61 -15.34 7.58 -10.85
C GLU A 61 -16.58 6.70 -10.84
N ILE A 62 -17.61 7.11 -11.60
CA ILE A 62 -18.84 6.35 -11.78
C ILE A 62 -19.17 6.17 -13.25
N GLN A 63 -19.84 5.06 -13.57
CA GLN A 63 -20.49 4.87 -14.86
C GLN A 63 -21.83 5.59 -14.87
N GLN A 64 -22.03 6.49 -15.82
CA GLN A 64 -23.30 7.18 -16.06
C GLN A 64 -23.71 7.02 -17.53
N ARG A 65 -25.02 6.97 -17.81
CA ARG A 65 -25.53 7.06 -19.19
C ARG A 65 -25.14 8.40 -19.81
N ARG A 66 -24.84 8.42 -21.11
CA ARG A 66 -24.47 9.65 -21.82
C ARG A 66 -25.65 10.64 -21.84
N ASN A 67 -25.39 11.88 -21.43
CA ASN A 67 -26.36 12.98 -21.55
C ASN A 67 -26.50 13.41 -23.03
N SER A 68 -27.70 13.84 -23.44
CA SER A 68 -28.08 14.19 -24.82
C SER A 68 -27.13 15.16 -25.51
N ILE A 69 -26.53 16.11 -24.77
CA ILE A 69 -25.53 17.05 -25.29
C ILE A 69 -24.29 16.29 -25.79
N SER A 70 -23.79 15.31 -25.04
CA SER A 70 -22.64 14.49 -25.41
C SER A 70 -22.93 13.64 -26.65
N ILE A 71 -24.16 13.12 -26.77
CA ILE A 71 -24.64 12.37 -27.93
C ILE A 71 -24.68 13.27 -29.17
N LEU A 72 -25.21 14.49 -29.03
CA LEU A 72 -25.28 15.48 -30.12
C LEU A 72 -23.89 15.88 -30.64
N THR A 73 -22.94 16.17 -29.74
CA THR A 73 -21.55 16.50 -30.14
C THR A 73 -20.86 15.34 -30.87
N GLU A 74 -21.14 14.10 -30.46
CA GLU A 74 -20.58 12.89 -31.08
C GLU A 74 -21.19 12.65 -32.48
N ILE A 75 -22.50 12.87 -32.65
CA ILE A 75 -23.18 12.83 -33.96
C ILE A 75 -22.58 13.86 -34.93
N ILE A 76 -22.29 15.09 -34.47
CA ILE A 76 -21.68 16.15 -35.30
C ILE A 76 -20.25 15.77 -35.73
N GLY A 77 -19.46 15.17 -34.83
CA GLY A 77 -18.14 14.62 -35.14
C GLY A 77 -18.21 13.48 -36.17
N ILE A 78 -19.10 12.52 -35.96
CA ILE A 78 -19.31 11.37 -36.84
C ILE A 78 -19.77 11.82 -38.23
N TYR A 79 -20.73 12.75 -38.33
CA TYR A 79 -21.19 13.32 -39.61
C TYR A 79 -20.01 13.85 -40.45
N SER A 80 -19.08 14.55 -39.79
CA SER A 80 -17.91 15.17 -40.41
C SER A 80 -16.93 14.13 -40.96
N GLY A 81 -16.54 13.13 -40.17
CA GLY A 81 -15.63 12.07 -40.60
C GLY A 81 -16.25 11.09 -41.61
N LEU A 82 -17.51 10.70 -41.40
CA LEU A 82 -18.22 9.72 -42.24
C LEU A 82 -18.42 10.23 -43.68
N THR A 83 -18.64 11.53 -43.85
CA THR A 83 -18.75 12.17 -45.17
C THR A 83 -17.46 12.04 -46.00
N ILE A 84 -16.29 12.03 -45.36
CA ILE A 84 -14.99 11.84 -46.02
C ILE A 84 -14.82 10.37 -46.44
N ILE A 85 -15.07 9.44 -45.52
CA ILE A 85 -14.89 8.00 -45.75
C ILE A 85 -15.80 7.49 -46.87
N ILE A 86 -17.09 7.87 -46.87
CA ILE A 86 -18.05 7.38 -47.87
C ILE A 86 -17.74 7.92 -49.28
N ARG A 87 -17.20 9.15 -49.40
CA ARG A 87 -16.70 9.70 -50.68
C ARG A 87 -15.61 8.83 -51.31
N PHE A 88 -14.82 8.11 -50.52
CA PHE A 88 -13.78 7.20 -50.99
C PHE A 88 -14.32 5.78 -51.28
N LEU A 89 -15.21 5.25 -50.43
CA LEU A 89 -15.73 3.88 -50.57
C LEU A 89 -16.71 3.70 -51.74
N ILE A 90 -17.58 4.67 -52.01
CA ILE A 90 -18.65 4.51 -53.02
C ILE A 90 -18.15 4.39 -54.46
N PRO A 91 -17.12 5.13 -54.92
CA PRO A 91 -16.48 4.89 -56.22
C PRO A 91 -15.97 3.44 -56.43
N ASN A 92 -15.76 2.67 -55.36
CA ASN A 92 -15.32 1.28 -55.42
C ASN A 92 -16.51 0.31 -55.35
N LEU A 93 -17.48 0.54 -54.46
CA LEU A 93 -18.74 -0.22 -54.41
C LEU A 93 -19.54 -0.11 -55.72
N VAL A 94 -19.60 1.08 -56.33
CA VAL A 94 -20.25 1.30 -57.62
C VAL A 94 -19.54 0.54 -58.75
N ARG A 95 -18.21 0.36 -58.69
CA ARG A 95 -17.47 -0.48 -59.67
C ARG A 95 -17.87 -1.96 -59.57
N LEU A 96 -18.08 -2.48 -58.35
CA LEU A 96 -18.53 -3.86 -58.13
C LEU A 96 -19.96 -4.09 -58.64
N ILE A 97 -20.90 -3.20 -58.27
CA ILE A 97 -22.31 -3.29 -58.69
C ILE A 97 -22.47 -3.17 -60.22
N ARG A 98 -21.58 -2.45 -60.90
CA ARG A 98 -21.55 -2.26 -62.36
C ARG A 98 -21.42 -3.56 -63.18
N ARG A 99 -21.18 -4.72 -62.55
CA ARG A 99 -21.07 -6.04 -63.19
C ARG A 99 -22.39 -6.85 -63.27
N ARG A 100 -23.53 -6.40 -62.74
CA ARG A 100 -24.82 -7.15 -62.86
C ARG A 100 -26.00 -6.31 -63.40
N GLN A 101 -26.47 -6.76 -64.59
CA GLN A 101 -27.84 -6.63 -65.16
C GLN A 101 -28.34 -5.28 -65.74
N ARG A 102 -29.45 -5.35 -66.49
CA ARG A 102 -30.03 -4.34 -67.40
C ARG A 102 -31.56 -4.21 -67.22
N HIS A 103 -32.12 -3.12 -67.78
CA HIS A 103 -33.52 -2.88 -68.23
C HIS A 103 -34.66 -2.53 -67.22
N VAL A 104 -35.73 -1.97 -67.82
CA VAL A 104 -37.10 -1.67 -67.33
C VAL A 104 -37.30 -0.40 -66.44
N GLN A 105 -38.52 0.19 -66.50
CA GLN A 105 -39.08 1.43 -65.89
C GLN A 105 -40.58 1.18 -65.47
N VAL A 106 -41.54 2.08 -65.16
CA VAL A 106 -41.78 3.55 -65.27
C VAL A 106 -42.95 4.00 -64.32
N THR A 107 -43.20 5.32 -64.14
CA THR A 107 -44.35 6.00 -63.42
C THR A 107 -44.49 5.76 -61.88
N THR A 108 -45.06 6.59 -60.96
CA THR A 108 -45.79 7.90 -60.85
C THR A 108 -47.35 7.88 -60.89
N THR A 109 -48.16 8.57 -60.05
CA THR A 109 -47.99 9.43 -58.82
C THR A 109 -49.39 9.72 -58.17
N PHE A 110 -49.50 9.98 -56.84
CA PHE A 110 -50.73 10.55 -56.18
C PHE A 110 -50.43 11.38 -54.89
N ASP A 111 -51.46 11.79 -54.10
CA ASP A 111 -51.71 13.25 -53.91
C ASP A 111 -51.85 13.90 -52.49
N ARG A 112 -51.77 15.24 -52.50
CA ARG A 112 -52.07 16.40 -51.58
C ARG A 112 -51.61 16.57 -50.12
N LEU A 113 -51.84 15.71 -49.13
CA LEU A 113 -51.06 15.87 -47.86
C LEU A 113 -49.57 15.59 -48.14
N ASN A 114 -49.37 14.75 -49.14
CA ASN A 114 -48.21 14.66 -49.99
C ASN A 114 -47.69 15.99 -50.59
N ILE A 115 -48.23 17.20 -50.45
CA ILE A 115 -47.66 18.40 -51.12
C ILE A 115 -46.26 18.73 -50.58
N LEU A 116 -46.10 18.92 -49.26
CA LEU A 116 -44.78 19.16 -48.67
C LEU A 116 -43.89 17.91 -48.73
N PHE A 117 -44.48 16.73 -48.49
CA PHE A 117 -43.74 15.47 -48.55
C PHE A 117 -43.27 15.14 -49.98
N GLN A 118 -44.06 15.39 -51.03
CA GLN A 118 -43.64 15.26 -52.44
C GLN A 118 -42.69 16.36 -52.86
N LEU A 119 -42.83 17.62 -52.42
CA LEU A 119 -41.81 18.66 -52.69
C LEU A 119 -40.44 18.30 -52.10
N CYS A 120 -40.43 17.69 -50.91
CA CYS A 120 -39.21 17.16 -50.30
C CYS A 120 -38.73 15.90 -51.03
N LYS A 121 -39.64 14.96 -51.34
CA LYS A 121 -39.39 13.67 -52.01
C LYS A 121 -39.02 13.80 -53.49
N THR A 122 -39.48 14.80 -54.25
CA THR A 122 -39.00 15.07 -55.61
C THR A 122 -37.57 15.60 -55.54
N LYS A 123 -37.30 16.60 -54.69
CA LYS A 123 -35.92 17.05 -54.42
C LYS A 123 -35.00 15.95 -53.88
N LEU A 124 -35.52 14.95 -53.16
CA LEU A 124 -34.79 13.75 -52.72
C LEU A 124 -34.65 12.66 -53.81
N LEU A 125 -35.62 12.49 -54.70
CA LEU A 125 -35.60 11.52 -55.80
C LEU A 125 -34.72 11.99 -56.97
N GLU A 126 -34.70 13.30 -57.21
CA GLU A 126 -33.83 14.04 -58.13
C GLU A 126 -32.45 14.34 -57.52
N LEU A 127 -32.28 14.12 -56.20
CA LEU A 127 -31.03 14.40 -55.51
C LEU A 127 -29.90 13.60 -56.15
N ASN A 128 -28.91 14.32 -56.66
CA ASN A 128 -27.77 13.74 -57.36
C ASN A 128 -26.48 14.32 -56.79
N LEU A 129 -26.01 13.74 -55.69
CA LEU A 129 -24.77 14.11 -54.98
C LEU A 129 -23.51 13.87 -55.83
N PHE A 130 -23.62 13.06 -56.88
CA PHE A 130 -22.52 12.70 -57.78
C PHE A 130 -22.70 13.30 -59.20
N ARG A 131 -23.45 14.39 -59.32
CA ARG A 131 -23.73 15.06 -60.59
C ARG A 131 -22.46 15.57 -61.26
N ASN A 132 -22.30 15.25 -62.55
CA ASN A 132 -21.27 15.80 -63.43
C ASN A 132 -21.95 16.42 -64.68
N ARG A 133 -21.23 17.21 -65.49
CA ARG A 133 -21.73 17.92 -66.68
C ARG A 133 -22.15 17.01 -67.86
N SER A 134 -22.12 15.69 -67.69
CA SER A 134 -22.50 14.75 -68.75
C SER A 134 -24.03 14.67 -68.92
N THR A 135 -24.49 14.79 -70.16
CA THR A 135 -25.89 14.64 -70.57
C THR A 135 -26.29 13.19 -70.89
N ASP A 136 -25.35 12.23 -70.86
CA ASP A 136 -25.63 10.81 -71.09
C ASP A 136 -26.59 10.24 -70.03
N TYR A 137 -27.75 9.78 -70.49
CA TYR A 137 -28.76 9.10 -69.68
C TYR A 137 -28.18 7.95 -68.84
N HIS A 138 -27.28 7.14 -69.42
CA HIS A 138 -26.66 6.03 -68.70
C HIS A 138 -25.70 6.51 -67.61
N THR A 139 -25.13 7.71 -67.71
CA THR A 139 -24.24 8.31 -66.71
C THR A 139 -25.06 8.98 -65.62
N VAL A 140 -26.09 9.75 -65.97
CA VAL A 140 -27.03 10.34 -64.99
C VAL A 140 -27.73 9.26 -64.14
N ARG A 141 -28.23 8.17 -64.77
CA ARG A 141 -28.88 7.06 -64.03
C ARG A 141 -27.94 6.37 -63.03
N LYS A 142 -26.63 6.27 -63.33
CA LYS A 142 -25.62 5.73 -62.39
C LYS A 142 -25.41 6.66 -61.19
N GLN A 143 -25.34 7.98 -61.42
CA GLN A 143 -25.12 8.96 -60.35
C GLN A 143 -26.32 9.02 -59.38
N LEU A 144 -27.56 8.90 -59.90
CA LEU A 144 -28.78 8.80 -59.09
C LEU A 144 -28.80 7.52 -58.22
N ILE A 145 -28.47 6.36 -58.80
CA ILE A 145 -28.37 5.09 -58.04
C ILE A 145 -27.27 5.20 -56.96
N SER A 146 -26.10 5.76 -57.31
CA SER A 146 -24.99 6.02 -56.38
C SER A 146 -25.39 6.95 -55.23
N THR A 147 -26.26 7.94 -55.48
CA THR A 147 -26.78 8.85 -54.45
C THR A 147 -27.75 8.13 -53.50
N ARG A 148 -28.57 7.21 -54.01
CA ARG A 148 -29.50 6.42 -53.19
C ARG A 148 -28.76 5.40 -52.32
N SER A 149 -27.73 4.72 -52.86
CA SER A 149 -26.88 3.84 -52.04
C SER A 149 -26.05 4.62 -51.02
N TYR A 150 -25.59 5.84 -51.32
CA TYR A 150 -24.98 6.74 -50.32
C TYR A 150 -25.90 6.96 -49.13
N LEU A 151 -27.13 7.43 -49.37
CA LEU A 151 -28.04 7.83 -48.30
C LEU A 151 -28.45 6.63 -47.42
N ILE A 152 -28.72 5.47 -48.03
CA ILE A 152 -29.07 4.25 -47.26
C ILE A 152 -27.90 3.81 -46.38
N THR A 153 -26.69 3.70 -46.93
CA THR A 153 -25.49 3.28 -46.16
C THR A 153 -25.16 4.28 -45.05
N PHE A 154 -25.27 5.58 -45.33
CA PHE A 154 -25.05 6.66 -44.37
C PHE A 154 -26.03 6.63 -43.19
N ILE A 155 -27.32 6.44 -43.46
CA ILE A 155 -28.36 6.33 -42.43
C ILE A 155 -28.15 5.07 -41.58
N LEU A 156 -27.80 3.92 -42.18
CA LEU A 156 -27.53 2.69 -41.44
C LEU A 156 -26.32 2.83 -40.49
N ILE A 157 -25.23 3.44 -40.95
CA ILE A 157 -24.05 3.68 -40.10
C ILE A 157 -24.40 4.66 -38.96
N LEU A 158 -25.10 5.76 -39.25
CA LEU A 158 -25.54 6.70 -38.23
C LEU A 158 -26.46 6.03 -37.19
N SER A 159 -27.42 5.19 -37.61
CA SER A 159 -28.31 4.51 -36.67
C SER A 159 -27.57 3.52 -35.76
N LEU A 160 -26.57 2.80 -36.29
CA LEU A 160 -25.73 1.91 -35.50
C LEU A 160 -24.86 2.68 -34.49
N CYS A 161 -24.25 3.80 -34.91
CA CYS A 161 -23.49 4.68 -34.03
C CYS A 161 -24.37 5.27 -32.91
N ILE A 162 -25.56 5.78 -33.23
CA ILE A 162 -26.50 6.35 -32.25
C ILE A 162 -26.94 5.28 -31.25
N LEU A 163 -27.25 4.07 -31.71
CA LEU A 163 -27.66 2.95 -30.85
C LEU A 163 -26.52 2.51 -29.91
N TYR A 164 -25.29 2.38 -30.43
CA TYR A 164 -24.10 2.10 -29.61
C TYR A 164 -23.82 3.21 -28.58
N THR A 165 -23.87 4.47 -28.98
CA THR A 165 -23.71 5.64 -28.11
C THR A 165 -24.79 5.70 -27.02
N SER A 166 -26.04 5.34 -27.33
CA SER A 166 -27.16 5.31 -26.37
C SER A 166 -27.04 4.17 -25.36
N LEU A 167 -26.56 3.00 -25.79
CA LEU A 167 -26.41 1.81 -24.94
C LEU A 167 -25.14 1.80 -24.09
N THR A 168 -24.09 2.56 -24.46
CA THR A 168 -22.83 2.58 -23.71
C THR A 168 -22.79 3.66 -22.64
N ASN A 169 -22.61 3.23 -21.38
CA ASN A 169 -22.24 4.14 -20.29
C ASN A 169 -20.92 4.86 -20.60
N LYS A 170 -20.79 6.09 -20.11
CA LYS A 170 -19.54 6.82 -20.02
C LYS A 170 -19.07 6.82 -18.56
N LEU A 171 -17.77 6.60 -18.36
CA LEU A 171 -17.13 6.84 -17.07
C LEU A 171 -16.94 8.35 -16.88
N ILE A 172 -17.34 8.86 -15.71
CA ILE A 172 -17.21 10.27 -15.31
C ILE A 172 -16.55 10.40 -13.94
N THR A 173 -15.67 11.38 -13.81
CA THR A 173 -15.01 11.74 -12.55
C THR A 173 -15.85 12.80 -11.83
N VAL A 174 -16.42 12.46 -10.67
CA VAL A 174 -17.12 13.41 -9.79
C VAL A 174 -16.10 14.04 -8.86
N LYS A 175 -16.01 15.38 -8.81
CA LYS A 175 -15.10 16.13 -7.92
C LYS A 175 -15.86 16.83 -6.80
N PHE A 176 -15.29 16.84 -5.60
CA PHE A 176 -15.87 17.46 -4.40
C PHE A 176 -14.80 17.72 -3.33
N GLN A 177 -15.21 18.39 -2.25
CA GLN A 177 -14.41 18.66 -1.06
C GLN A 177 -15.06 17.99 0.16
N PHE A 178 -14.27 17.35 1.03
CA PHE A 178 -14.77 16.73 2.25
C PHE A 178 -15.03 17.75 3.37
N LYS A 179 -15.82 17.33 4.37
CA LYS A 179 -16.02 18.06 5.63
C LYS A 179 -15.66 17.25 6.89
N ASP A 180 -15.53 15.93 6.78
CA ASP A 180 -15.42 14.99 7.90
C ASP A 180 -14.81 13.67 7.41
N LEU A 181 -13.96 13.05 8.25
CA LEU A 181 -13.37 11.73 8.04
C LEU A 181 -14.45 10.63 7.89
N LYS A 182 -15.53 10.70 8.67
CA LYS A 182 -16.62 9.70 8.58
C LYS A 182 -17.29 9.69 7.21
N GLN A 183 -17.34 10.85 6.55
CA GLN A 183 -17.84 10.97 5.18
C GLN A 183 -16.88 10.30 4.18
N TYR A 184 -15.56 10.36 4.42
CA TYR A 184 -14.55 9.67 3.60
C TYR A 184 -14.68 8.16 3.73
N GLU A 185 -14.76 7.61 4.95
CA GLU A 185 -14.92 6.17 5.16
C GLU A 185 -16.20 5.63 4.47
N GLN A 186 -17.31 6.38 4.55
CA GLN A 186 -18.56 6.04 3.86
C GLN A 186 -18.43 6.02 2.33
N LEU A 187 -17.66 6.95 1.74
CA LEU A 187 -17.44 6.97 0.29
C LEU A 187 -16.38 5.97 -0.16
N TYR A 188 -15.37 5.69 0.65
CA TYR A 188 -14.37 4.65 0.38
C TYR A 188 -15.03 3.28 0.33
N ASN A 189 -15.88 2.95 1.32
CA ASN A 189 -16.67 1.72 1.34
C ASN A 189 -17.62 1.55 0.13
N LYS A 190 -17.91 2.64 -0.60
CA LYS A 190 -18.78 2.62 -1.79
C LYS A 190 -18.01 2.64 -3.11
N TYR A 191 -16.81 3.23 -3.13
CA TYR A 191 -16.00 3.45 -4.33
C TYR A 191 -14.50 3.15 -4.08
N PRO A 192 -14.11 2.00 -3.49
CA PRO A 192 -12.76 1.80 -2.93
C PRO A 192 -11.64 1.84 -3.98
N ASN A 193 -11.97 1.47 -5.22
CA ASN A 193 -11.02 1.39 -6.33
C ASN A 193 -10.93 2.69 -7.15
N THR A 194 -11.80 3.68 -6.92
CA THR A 194 -11.83 4.92 -7.72
C THR A 194 -11.86 6.20 -6.89
N LEU A 195 -12.16 6.12 -5.58
CA LEU A 195 -12.01 7.26 -4.67
C LEU A 195 -10.52 7.59 -4.51
N THR A 196 -10.18 8.82 -4.90
CA THR A 196 -8.85 9.43 -4.84
C THR A 196 -8.98 10.76 -4.12
N CYS A 197 -8.02 11.07 -3.26
CA CYS A 197 -8.03 12.27 -2.41
C CYS A 197 -6.63 12.81 -2.28
N SER A 198 -6.36 14.03 -2.72
CA SER A 198 -5.03 14.65 -2.55
C SER A 198 -4.85 15.16 -1.12
N CYS A 199 -3.75 14.76 -0.46
CA CYS A 199 -3.28 15.46 0.74
C CYS A 199 -2.71 16.84 0.34
N ASN A 200 -2.85 17.84 1.21
CA ASN A 200 -2.08 19.09 1.09
C ASN A 200 -0.65 18.89 1.61
N GLU A 201 -0.51 18.18 2.74
CA GLU A 201 0.77 17.83 3.34
C GLU A 201 1.22 16.46 2.79
N LEU A 202 2.27 16.45 1.98
CA LEU A 202 2.78 15.24 1.30
C LEU A 202 3.73 14.41 2.19
N SER A 203 4.13 14.99 3.32
CA SER A 203 5.27 14.59 4.15
C SER A 203 4.96 14.87 5.62
N ILE A 204 4.44 13.87 6.31
CA ILE A 204 4.01 13.96 7.72
C ILE A 204 5.05 13.22 8.56
N LYS A 205 5.46 13.75 9.71
CA LYS A 205 6.39 13.01 10.59
C LYS A 205 5.67 11.90 11.33
N TYR A 206 6.36 10.80 11.63
CA TYR A 206 5.79 9.77 12.50
C TYR A 206 5.50 10.26 13.92
N GLU A 207 6.25 11.25 14.45
CA GLU A 207 6.01 11.85 15.77
C GLU A 207 4.59 12.44 15.96
N GLU A 208 3.92 12.81 14.87
CA GLU A 208 2.57 13.38 14.92
C GLU A 208 1.52 12.31 15.27
N PHE A 209 1.68 11.09 14.74
CA PHE A 209 0.63 10.08 14.72
C PHE A 209 1.03 8.68 15.21
N ILE A 210 2.29 8.43 15.58
CA ILE A 210 2.78 7.23 16.26
C ILE A 210 3.39 7.61 17.62
N GLN A 211 3.11 6.79 18.63
CA GLN A 211 3.82 6.74 19.90
C GLN A 211 4.12 5.27 20.19
N LEU A 212 5.40 4.91 20.26
CA LEU A 212 5.89 3.62 20.74
C LEU A 212 6.47 3.82 22.15
N THR A 213 6.15 2.89 23.06
CA THR A 213 6.67 2.89 24.43
C THR A 213 7.12 1.48 24.81
N PRO A 214 8.42 1.22 25.02
CA PRO A 214 8.91 -0.08 25.45
C PRO A 214 8.59 -0.34 26.93
N ILE A 215 8.16 -1.56 27.26
CA ILE A 215 8.15 -2.08 28.62
C ILE A 215 9.37 -2.98 28.79
N TYR A 216 10.32 -2.57 29.63
CA TYR A 216 11.51 -3.35 29.93
C TYR A 216 11.25 -4.43 31.00
N HIS A 217 12.02 -5.51 30.92
CA HIS A 217 12.04 -6.65 31.83
C HIS A 217 12.44 -6.21 33.23
N GLU A 218 11.73 -6.72 34.24
CA GLU A 218 11.80 -6.28 35.65
C GLU A 218 13.23 -6.23 36.22
N ILE A 219 14.14 -7.06 35.71
CA ILE A 219 15.57 -7.00 36.08
C ILE A 219 16.18 -5.59 35.98
N CYS A 220 15.77 -4.78 34.98
CA CYS A 220 16.30 -3.44 34.75
C CYS A 220 15.72 -2.36 35.68
N SER A 221 14.65 -2.66 36.41
CA SER A 221 14.08 -1.80 37.46
C SER A 221 14.21 -2.37 38.88
N SER A 222 14.70 -3.62 39.01
CA SER A 222 14.86 -4.33 40.27
C SER A 222 16.03 -3.83 41.15
N ASP A 223 15.99 -4.18 42.44
CA ASP A 223 17.09 -3.93 43.38
C ASP A 223 18.44 -4.51 42.91
N PHE A 224 18.43 -5.54 42.07
CA PHE A 224 19.63 -6.17 41.53
C PHE A 224 20.47 -5.27 40.61
N VAL A 225 19.91 -4.17 40.09
CA VAL A 225 20.66 -3.16 39.33
C VAL A 225 20.87 -1.85 40.10
N GLN A 226 20.46 -1.77 41.37
CA GLN A 226 20.77 -0.62 42.23
C GLN A 226 22.24 -0.66 42.68
N GLN A 227 22.82 0.51 42.99
CA GLN A 227 24.22 0.61 43.40
C GLN A 227 24.44 -0.04 44.77
N GLU A 228 23.45 0.10 45.65
CA GLU A 228 23.37 -0.42 47.01
C GLU A 228 23.54 -1.95 47.06
N TRP A 229 22.94 -2.69 46.12
CA TRP A 229 23.10 -4.13 46.01
C TRP A 229 24.49 -4.54 45.52
N ILE A 230 25.00 -3.84 44.51
CA ILE A 230 26.33 -4.08 43.93
C ILE A 230 27.42 -3.83 44.99
N ASP A 231 27.29 -2.76 45.79
CA ASP A 231 28.21 -2.41 46.87
C ASP A 231 28.09 -3.38 48.07
N TYR A 232 26.88 -3.82 48.42
CA TYR A 232 26.67 -4.84 49.44
C TYR A 232 27.37 -6.18 49.11
N LEU A 233 27.42 -6.56 47.83
CA LEU A 233 28.16 -7.72 47.36
C LEU A 233 29.67 -7.47 47.31
N SER A 234 30.12 -6.33 46.77
CA SER A 234 31.55 -6.03 46.60
C SER A 234 32.28 -5.86 47.95
N VAL A 235 31.64 -5.25 48.96
CA VAL A 235 32.20 -5.13 50.31
C VAL A 235 32.46 -6.51 50.95
N LYS A 236 31.61 -7.51 50.66
CA LYS A 236 31.78 -8.88 51.15
C LYS A 236 32.79 -9.71 50.35
N ALA A 237 33.00 -9.36 49.08
CA ALA A 237 33.97 -10.03 48.20
C ALA A 237 35.41 -10.00 48.77
N ASN A 238 35.81 -8.87 49.35
CA ASN A 238 37.15 -8.62 49.93
C ASN A 238 37.61 -9.60 51.03
N ILE A 239 36.76 -10.55 51.44
CA ILE A 239 37.06 -11.58 52.44
C ILE A 239 37.44 -12.92 51.76
N ASN A 240 36.97 -13.18 50.53
CA ASN A 240 37.34 -14.36 49.74
C ASN A 240 36.96 -14.19 48.24
N ASP A 241 37.95 -13.87 47.40
CA ASP A 241 37.75 -13.51 45.97
C ASP A 241 37.12 -14.60 45.08
N ARG A 242 37.00 -15.84 45.58
CA ARG A 242 36.40 -16.99 44.87
C ARG A 242 34.94 -17.26 45.25
N ASN A 243 34.34 -16.47 46.14
CA ASN A 243 32.92 -16.59 46.47
C ASN A 243 32.03 -15.86 45.44
N PHE A 244 30.78 -16.32 45.29
CA PHE A 244 29.75 -15.68 44.45
C PHE A 244 29.60 -14.17 44.67
N GLN A 245 29.91 -13.64 45.87
CA GLN A 245 29.86 -12.22 46.17
C GLN A 245 30.81 -11.38 45.27
N ALA A 246 32.00 -11.91 44.95
CA ALA A 246 32.94 -11.28 44.05
C ALA A 246 32.36 -11.23 42.62
N THR A 247 32.19 -12.40 42.00
CA THR A 247 31.72 -12.53 40.61
C THR A 247 30.33 -11.90 40.40
N GLY A 248 29.45 -12.04 41.38
CA GLY A 248 28.08 -11.52 41.37
C GLY A 248 28.03 -10.00 41.30
N SER A 249 28.87 -9.28 42.06
CA SER A 249 28.87 -7.80 42.00
C SER A 249 29.16 -7.28 40.58
N PHE A 250 30.14 -7.87 39.88
CA PHE A 250 30.45 -7.56 38.49
C PHE A 250 29.38 -8.06 37.49
N GLN A 251 28.73 -9.20 37.75
CA GLN A 251 27.61 -9.67 36.93
C GLN A 251 26.42 -8.71 37.01
N PHE A 252 26.02 -8.28 38.20
CA PHE A 252 24.94 -7.31 38.40
C PHE A 252 25.30 -5.91 37.87
N GLN A 253 26.55 -5.47 38.04
CA GLN A 253 27.06 -4.25 37.37
C GLN A 253 27.00 -4.36 35.85
N SER A 254 27.25 -5.54 35.28
CA SER A 254 27.15 -5.78 33.83
C SER A 254 25.70 -5.75 33.35
N VAL A 255 24.77 -6.39 34.07
CA VAL A 255 23.32 -6.33 33.77
C VAL A 255 22.82 -4.89 33.80
N ARG A 256 23.17 -4.11 34.84
CA ARG A 256 22.85 -2.68 34.92
C ARG A 256 23.38 -1.88 33.72
N SER A 257 24.61 -2.16 33.32
CA SER A 257 25.27 -1.47 32.20
C SER A 257 24.62 -1.85 30.86
N LEU A 258 24.15 -3.09 30.71
CA LEU A 258 23.39 -3.54 29.54
C LEU A 258 22.01 -2.89 29.48
N CYS A 259 21.23 -2.89 30.57
CA CYS A 259 19.93 -2.21 30.65
C CYS A 259 20.05 -0.75 30.19
N ARG A 260 20.96 0.02 30.80
CA ARG A 260 21.13 1.45 30.47
C ARG A 260 21.60 1.68 29.03
N LEU A 261 22.54 0.87 28.52
CA LEU A 261 23.00 0.99 27.13
C LEU A 261 21.90 0.65 26.12
N ILE A 262 21.00 -0.26 26.47
CA ILE A 262 19.86 -0.66 25.64
C ILE A 262 18.76 0.40 25.68
N GLU A 263 18.45 0.96 26.85
CA GLU A 263 17.58 2.14 27.00
C GLU A 263 18.09 3.32 26.15
N GLU A 264 19.38 3.68 26.29
CA GLU A 264 20.05 4.70 25.47
C GLU A 264 19.95 4.39 23.95
N THR A 265 20.08 3.12 23.55
CA THR A 265 19.99 2.69 22.14
C THR A 265 18.57 2.76 21.60
N VAL A 266 17.58 2.38 22.40
CA VAL A 266 16.16 2.38 22.03
C VAL A 266 15.65 3.82 21.94
N ASP A 267 15.94 4.69 22.91
CA ASP A 267 15.54 6.10 22.87
C ASP A 267 16.16 6.84 21.68
N PHE A 268 17.43 6.56 21.36
CA PHE A 268 18.07 7.08 20.14
C PHE A 268 17.35 6.58 18.88
N SER A 269 17.01 5.29 18.83
CA SER A 269 16.35 4.69 17.67
C SER A 269 14.90 5.18 17.50
N LEU A 270 14.17 5.37 18.59
CA LEU A 270 12.84 6.02 18.62
C LEU A 270 12.94 7.47 18.14
N THR A 271 13.93 8.23 18.61
CA THR A 271 14.19 9.60 18.13
C THR A 271 14.46 9.62 16.62
N GLN A 272 15.21 8.64 16.09
CA GLN A 272 15.36 8.47 14.65
C GLN A 272 14.01 8.20 13.97
N LEU A 273 13.23 7.22 14.42
CA LEU A 273 11.93 6.86 13.85
C LEU A 273 10.98 8.08 13.81
N TYR A 274 10.81 8.76 14.94
CA TYR A 274 9.93 9.93 15.07
C TYR A 274 10.33 11.09 14.14
N SER A 275 11.63 11.27 13.88
CA SER A 275 12.12 12.26 12.90
C SER A 275 11.90 11.87 11.43
N THR A 276 11.64 10.59 11.12
CA THR A 276 11.42 10.14 9.73
C THR A 276 10.02 10.49 9.22
N ILE A 277 9.92 10.60 7.90
CA ILE A 277 8.75 11.15 7.20
C ILE A 277 7.94 10.03 6.55
N PHE A 278 6.65 9.98 6.89
CA PHE A 278 5.64 9.26 6.15
C PHE A 278 5.24 10.05 4.90
N VAL A 279 5.65 9.55 3.74
CA VAL A 279 5.31 10.15 2.44
C VAL A 279 4.03 9.53 1.89
N SER A 280 3.05 10.37 1.57
CA SER A 280 1.89 10.02 0.74
C SER A 280 1.35 11.25 0.01
N ASN A 281 1.10 11.12 -1.30
CA ASN A 281 0.44 12.17 -2.08
C ASN A 281 -1.09 12.10 -2.03
N GLN A 282 -1.63 11.01 -1.46
CA GLN A 282 -3.06 10.78 -1.35
C GLN A 282 -3.45 10.28 0.05
N LEU A 283 -4.69 10.56 0.46
CA LEU A 283 -5.27 9.98 1.67
C LEU A 283 -5.57 8.50 1.43
N ILE A 284 -4.73 7.64 1.99
CA ILE A 284 -4.92 6.18 1.98
C ILE A 284 -5.99 5.77 3.01
N SER A 285 -6.60 4.60 2.81
CA SER A 285 -7.61 4.06 3.74
C SER A 285 -7.01 3.66 5.09
N ARG A 286 -7.87 3.50 6.10
CA ARG A 286 -7.50 3.07 7.46
C ARG A 286 -6.72 1.75 7.42
N ASP A 287 -7.20 0.76 6.67
CA ASP A 287 -6.56 -0.55 6.53
C ASP A 287 -5.16 -0.44 5.88
N LEU A 288 -5.01 0.37 4.83
CA LEU A 288 -3.72 0.57 4.15
C LEU A 288 -2.73 1.36 5.02
N PHE A 289 -3.22 2.27 5.84
CA PHE A 289 -2.43 2.95 6.85
C PHE A 289 -1.96 1.95 7.91
N GLN A 290 -2.86 1.20 8.55
CA GLN A 290 -2.52 0.20 9.57
C GLN A 290 -1.46 -0.77 9.06
N ASN A 291 -1.72 -1.47 7.95
CA ASN A 291 -0.74 -2.39 7.36
C ASN A 291 0.62 -1.73 7.08
N ARG A 292 0.67 -0.45 6.67
CA ARG A 292 1.93 0.27 6.42
C ARG A 292 2.62 0.69 7.72
N ILE A 293 1.88 1.02 8.77
CA ILE A 293 2.43 1.36 10.09
C ILE A 293 2.92 0.09 10.80
N ASP A 294 2.10 -0.95 10.86
CA ASP A 294 2.44 -2.26 11.45
C ASP A 294 3.76 -2.77 10.88
N ASN A 295 3.88 -2.84 9.54
CA ASN A 295 5.14 -3.24 8.88
C ASN A 295 6.31 -2.29 9.18
N THR A 296 6.07 -1.00 9.43
CA THR A 296 7.13 -0.03 9.76
C THR A 296 7.62 -0.23 11.20
N VAL A 297 6.71 -0.46 12.15
CA VAL A 297 7.02 -0.76 13.56
C VAL A 297 7.74 -2.12 13.65
N ASP A 298 7.26 -3.13 12.94
CA ASP A 298 7.83 -4.47 12.91
C ASP A 298 9.27 -4.48 12.32
N LEU A 299 9.53 -3.68 11.28
CA LEU A 299 10.89 -3.44 10.75
C LEU A 299 11.77 -2.59 11.69
N PHE A 300 11.19 -1.60 12.36
CA PHE A 300 11.90 -0.76 13.34
C PHE A 300 12.41 -1.60 14.52
N ILE A 301 11.55 -2.43 15.11
CA ILE A 301 11.91 -3.33 16.23
C ILE A 301 13.04 -4.27 15.80
N LYS A 302 12.81 -5.04 14.73
CA LYS A 302 13.77 -6.06 14.23
C LYS A 302 15.12 -5.46 13.83
N SER A 303 15.14 -4.27 13.23
CA SER A 303 16.39 -3.59 12.86
C SER A 303 17.11 -2.97 14.06
N THR A 304 16.40 -2.59 15.12
CA THR A 304 17.01 -2.12 16.39
C THR A 304 17.62 -3.29 17.16
N GLU A 305 16.89 -4.40 17.31
CA GLU A 305 17.37 -5.67 17.89
C GLU A 305 18.64 -6.15 17.18
N GLN A 306 18.60 -6.28 15.84
CA GLN A 306 19.73 -6.74 15.03
C GLN A 306 20.94 -5.79 15.12
N ARG A 307 20.73 -4.47 15.13
CA ARG A 307 21.80 -3.48 15.23
C ARG A 307 22.49 -3.57 16.59
N PHE A 308 21.72 -3.62 17.68
CA PHE A 308 22.28 -3.78 19.02
C PHE A 308 23.05 -5.11 19.14
N LYS A 309 22.42 -6.21 18.73
CA LYS A 309 23.02 -7.55 18.75
C LYS A 309 24.36 -7.59 18.03
N HIS A 310 24.45 -7.02 16.83
CA HIS A 310 25.69 -6.99 16.06
C HIS A 310 26.80 -6.19 16.78
N ILE A 311 26.47 -5.03 17.34
CA ILE A 311 27.41 -4.22 18.15
C ILE A 311 27.88 -5.00 19.38
N PHE A 312 26.98 -5.63 20.12
CA PHE A 312 27.29 -6.43 21.31
C PHE A 312 28.17 -7.64 20.97
N GLN A 313 27.87 -8.35 19.87
CA GLN A 313 28.69 -9.45 19.36
C GLN A 313 30.09 -8.98 18.97
N THR A 314 30.22 -7.86 18.23
CA THR A 314 31.54 -7.28 17.89
C THR A 314 32.35 -6.92 19.13
N ILE A 315 31.73 -6.32 20.15
CA ILE A 315 32.40 -6.01 21.43
C ILE A 315 32.89 -7.29 22.12
N ARG A 316 32.05 -8.33 22.19
CA ARG A 316 32.40 -9.63 22.78
C ARG A 316 33.53 -10.32 22.02
N GLU A 317 33.50 -10.33 20.69
CA GLU A 317 34.55 -10.88 19.83
C GLU A 317 35.88 -10.14 20.00
N LEU A 318 35.87 -8.80 20.13
CA LEU A 318 37.06 -8.00 20.41
C LEU A 318 37.69 -8.37 21.77
N PHE A 319 36.89 -8.59 22.81
CA PHE A 319 37.41 -9.01 24.13
C PHE A 319 37.94 -10.45 24.16
N HIS A 320 37.31 -11.40 23.46
CA HIS A 320 37.84 -12.76 23.35
C HIS A 320 39.08 -12.84 22.46
N GLY A 321 39.10 -12.14 21.32
CA GLY A 321 40.20 -12.17 20.35
C GLY A 321 41.46 -11.41 20.79
N SER A 322 41.37 -10.50 21.76
CA SER A 322 42.50 -9.71 22.28
C SER A 322 43.25 -10.36 23.44
N ALA A 323 42.84 -11.55 23.90
CA ALA A 323 43.39 -12.26 25.05
C ALA A 323 43.42 -11.45 26.37
N VAL A 324 42.58 -10.42 26.48
CA VAL A 324 42.44 -9.62 27.70
C VAL A 324 41.73 -10.46 28.77
N LEU A 325 42.48 -10.87 29.79
CA LEU A 325 41.91 -11.50 30.98
C LEU A 325 41.00 -10.51 31.70
N THR A 326 39.76 -10.91 31.96
CA THR A 326 38.86 -10.20 32.87
C THR A 326 39.40 -10.25 34.30
N THR A 327 39.00 -9.30 35.16
CA THR A 327 39.53 -9.16 36.53
C THR A 327 39.34 -10.43 37.39
N HIS A 328 38.16 -11.05 37.31
CA HIS A 328 37.88 -12.35 37.95
C HIS A 328 38.17 -13.55 37.04
N GLN A 329 38.81 -13.29 35.90
CA GLN A 329 39.28 -14.28 34.96
C GLN A 329 38.17 -15.24 34.49
N THR A 330 36.94 -14.77 34.32
CA THR A 330 35.78 -15.57 33.89
C THR A 330 35.78 -15.92 32.39
N ASN A 331 36.88 -15.66 31.68
CA ASN A 331 37.01 -15.80 30.23
C ASN A 331 38.21 -16.67 29.75
N TRP A 332 38.92 -17.37 30.64
CA TRP A 332 39.92 -18.39 30.27
C TRP A 332 39.59 -19.80 30.80
N GLU A 333 38.77 -19.92 31.86
CA GLU A 333 38.38 -21.21 32.43
C GLU A 333 37.34 -21.90 31.52
N TYR A 334 37.85 -22.51 30.45
CA TYR A 334 37.11 -23.40 29.57
C TYR A 334 36.91 -24.74 30.29
N ASP A 335 35.72 -24.98 30.83
CA ASP A 335 35.45 -26.23 31.54
C ASP A 335 35.39 -27.42 30.57
N ILE A 336 36.30 -28.38 30.71
CA ILE A 336 36.52 -29.50 29.76
C ILE A 336 35.52 -30.65 30.04
N LEU A 337 34.29 -30.31 30.42
CA LEU A 337 33.22 -31.28 30.73
C LEU A 337 32.65 -31.98 29.50
N LEU A 338 32.82 -31.41 28.30
CA LEU A 338 32.41 -32.06 27.04
C LEU A 338 33.13 -33.40 26.76
N ASN A 339 34.27 -33.65 27.40
CA ASN A 339 34.97 -34.95 27.29
C ASN A 339 34.59 -35.95 28.39
N LYS A 340 34.26 -35.49 29.62
CA LYS A 340 34.01 -36.40 30.76
C LYS A 340 32.70 -37.16 30.72
N LEU A 341 31.71 -36.69 29.96
CA LEU A 341 30.46 -37.45 29.74
C LEU A 341 30.62 -38.65 28.80
N ASN A 342 31.72 -38.74 28.06
CA ASN A 342 32.00 -39.86 27.15
C ASN A 342 32.85 -40.99 27.79
N GLU A 343 33.39 -40.81 29.00
CA GLU A 343 34.20 -41.81 29.71
C GLU A 343 33.39 -42.73 30.65
N TYR A 344 32.07 -42.54 30.76
CA TYR A 344 31.16 -43.34 31.59
C TYR A 344 30.13 -44.15 30.78
N VAL A 345 30.40 -44.40 29.50
CA VAL A 345 29.62 -45.31 28.64
C VAL A 345 30.55 -46.26 27.89
N TYR A 346 31.13 -47.23 28.62
CA TYR A 346 31.39 -48.61 28.18
C TYR A 346 31.67 -49.52 29.37
#